data_AF-A0A382ALX5-F1
#
_entry.id   AF-A0A382ALX5-F1
#
_cell.length_a   1.000
_cell.length_b   1.000
_cell.length_c   1.000
_cell.angle_alpha   90.00
_cell.angle_beta   90.00
_cell.angle_gamma   90.00
#
_symmetry.space_group_name_H-M   'P 1'
#
loop_
_entity.id
_entity.type
_entity.pdbx_description
1 polymer ?
#
loop_
_entity_poly.entity_id
_entity_poly.type
_entity_poly.pdbx_seq_one_letter_code
_entity_poly.pdbx_strand_id
1 'polypeptide(L)'
;MAAETDWLYSNSRVIGIEIEGNNRGYPLSISNWHEIANDTICGVPVSITIYPHCGTGLAFRRDFDGAVTTLGVSGLQYNIDLLLYDR
;
A
#
# COMPACT_ATOMS: atom_id res chain seq x y z
N MET A 1 -12.80 -2.71 -16.13
CA MET A 1 -13.35 -3.96 -15.57
C MET A 1 -12.33 -4.48 -14.58
N ALA A 2 -12.66 -4.51 -13.28
CA ALA A 2 -11.84 -5.27 -12.33
C ALA A 2 -12.08 -6.76 -12.64
N ALA A 3 -11.02 -7.54 -12.78
CA ALA A 3 -11.13 -8.98 -12.95
C ALA A 3 -11.90 -9.58 -11.78
N GLU A 4 -12.80 -10.52 -12.07
CA GLU A 4 -13.61 -11.22 -11.07
C GLU A 4 -12.66 -11.81 -10.01
N THR A 5 -12.83 -11.35 -8.77
CA THR A 5 -11.90 -11.63 -7.68
C THR A 5 -12.71 -12.34 -6.59
N ASP A 6 -12.55 -13.65 -6.47
CA ASP A 6 -13.35 -14.51 -5.56
C ASP A 6 -13.20 -14.17 -4.07
N TRP A 7 -12.24 -13.30 -3.71
CA TRP A 7 -11.97 -12.90 -2.33
C TRP A 7 -12.38 -11.46 -1.99
N LEU A 8 -12.78 -10.64 -2.98
CA LEU A 8 -13.15 -9.24 -2.76
C LEU A 8 -14.67 -9.09 -2.79
N TYR A 9 -15.27 -8.82 -1.64
CA TYR A 9 -16.71 -8.68 -1.47
C TYR A 9 -17.15 -7.23 -1.53
N SER A 10 -18.43 -6.98 -1.80
CA SER A 10 -19.01 -5.63 -1.85
C SER A 10 -18.90 -4.86 -0.53
N ASN A 11 -18.80 -5.56 0.60
CA ASN A 11 -18.62 -5.00 1.94
C ASN A 11 -17.17 -5.07 2.44
N SER A 12 -16.21 -5.46 1.58
CA SER A 12 -14.80 -5.48 1.95
C SER A 12 -14.33 -4.07 2.28
N ARG A 13 -13.67 -3.93 3.42
CA ARG A 13 -13.05 -2.67 3.82
C ARG A 13 -11.81 -2.41 2.97
N VAL A 14 -11.62 -1.16 2.57
CA VAL A 14 -10.48 -0.69 1.80
C VAL A 14 -9.83 0.51 2.47
N ILE A 15 -8.55 0.73 2.21
CA ILE A 15 -7.87 2.00 2.43
C ILE A 15 -7.92 2.78 1.12
N GLY A 16 -8.53 3.96 1.17
CA GLY A 16 -8.62 4.88 0.04
C GLY A 16 -7.44 5.85 0.04
N ILE A 17 -6.89 6.12 -1.14
CA ILE A 17 -5.97 7.23 -1.37
C ILE A 17 -6.50 8.06 -2.54
N GLU A 18 -6.42 9.38 -2.38
CA GLU A 18 -6.71 10.35 -3.44
C GLU A 18 -5.44 11.15 -3.73
N ILE A 19 -5.01 11.13 -4.99
CA ILE A 19 -3.91 11.96 -5.48
C ILE A 19 -4.40 12.68 -6.73
N GLU A 20 -4.39 14.02 -6.70
CA GLU A 20 -4.84 14.85 -7.82
C GLU A 20 -6.23 14.44 -8.35
N GLY A 21 -7.19 14.21 -7.45
CA GLY A 21 -8.56 13.78 -7.78
C GLY A 21 -8.68 12.35 -8.29
N ASN A 22 -7.60 11.58 -8.34
CA ASN A 22 -7.62 10.17 -8.72
C ASN A 22 -7.64 9.28 -7.49
N ASN A 23 -8.71 8.50 -7.40
CA ASN A 23 -9.00 7.65 -6.26
C ASN A 23 -8.53 6.22 -6.53
N ARG A 24 -7.78 5.65 -5.58
CA ARG A 24 -7.46 4.22 -5.53
C ARG A 24 -7.92 3.64 -4.20
N GLY A 25 -8.37 2.39 -4.23
CA GLY A 25 -8.76 1.63 -3.05
C GLY A 25 -7.92 0.37 -2.93
N TYR A 26 -7.32 0.16 -1.76
CA TYR A 26 -6.53 -1.03 -1.44
C TYR A 26 -7.28 -1.86 -0.40
N PRO A 27 -7.75 -3.07 -0.75
CA PRO A 27 -8.43 -3.94 0.20
C PRO A 27 -7.54 -4.30 1.38
N LEU A 28 -8.08 -4.24 2.60
CA LEU A 28 -7.33 -4.61 3.80
C LEU A 28 -6.80 -6.05 3.77
N SER A 29 -7.53 -6.95 3.11
CA SER A 29 -7.15 -8.34 2.93
C SER A 29 -5.90 -8.53 2.07
N ILE A 30 -5.48 -7.54 1.27
CA ILE A 30 -4.24 -7.63 0.50
C ILE A 30 -3.01 -7.69 1.43
N SER A 31 -3.11 -7.07 2.61
CA SER A 31 -2.06 -7.06 3.63
C SER A 31 -1.70 -8.46 4.15
N ASN A 32 -2.64 -9.41 4.09
CA ASN A 32 -2.38 -10.78 4.56
C ASN A 32 -1.37 -11.51 3.67
N TRP A 33 -1.16 -11.03 2.45
CA TRP A 33 -0.28 -11.62 1.44
C TRP A 33 0.90 -10.71 1.11
N HIS A 34 0.64 -9.41 1.06
CA HIS A 34 1.59 -8.37 0.72
C HIS A 34 1.41 -7.22 1.72
N GLU A 35 2.26 -7.19 2.74
CA GLU A 35 2.26 -6.15 3.79
C GLU A 35 2.56 -4.74 3.25
N ILE A 36 3.03 -4.64 2.00
CA ILE A 36 3.30 -3.40 1.27
C ILE A 36 2.82 -3.50 -0.19
N ALA A 37 2.25 -2.42 -0.71
CA ALA A 37 1.88 -2.25 -2.11
C ALA A 37 2.59 -1.04 -2.71
N ASN A 38 3.46 -1.26 -3.71
CA ASN A 38 4.07 -0.18 -4.48
C ASN A 38 3.21 0.11 -5.72
N ASP A 39 2.74 1.35 -5.87
CA ASP A 39 1.87 1.78 -6.96
C ASP A 39 2.41 3.09 -7.59
N THR A 40 1.79 3.50 -8.68
CA THR A 40 1.98 4.80 -9.32
C THR A 40 0.61 5.38 -9.66
N ILE A 41 0.23 6.46 -8.97
CA ILE A 41 -1.06 7.12 -9.13
C ILE A 41 -0.81 8.50 -9.76
N CYS A 42 -1.34 8.74 -10.96
CA CYS A 42 -1.11 9.99 -11.70
C CYS A 42 0.38 10.33 -11.88
N GLY A 43 1.22 9.32 -12.05
CA GLY A 43 2.68 9.52 -12.16
C GLY A 43 3.38 9.75 -10.82
N VAL A 44 2.67 9.83 -9.70
CA VAL A 44 3.25 9.89 -8.36
C VAL A 44 3.54 8.48 -7.87
N PRO A 45 4.82 8.10 -7.70
CA PRO A 45 5.18 6.79 -7.18
C PRO A 45 4.91 6.77 -5.67
N VAL A 46 4.09 5.83 -5.22
CA VAL A 46 3.71 5.68 -3.81
C VAL A 46 3.93 4.26 -3.33
N SER A 47 4.18 4.12 -2.04
CA SER A 47 4.08 2.83 -1.36
C SER A 47 3.08 2.95 -0.23
N ILE A 48 2.25 1.91 -0.09
CA ILE A 48 1.19 1.83 0.89
C ILE A 48 1.48 0.63 1.78
N THR A 49 1.61 0.86 3.09
CA THR A 49 1.64 -0.21 4.09
C THR A 49 0.31 -0.27 4.81
N ILE A 50 -0.11 -1.47 5.17
CA ILE A 50 -1.39 -1.71 5.81
C ILE A 50 -1.14 -2.57 7.05
N TYR A 51 -1.72 -2.18 8.18
CA TYR A 51 -1.76 -2.99 9.38
C TYR A 51 -3.16 -3.61 9.53
N PRO A 52 -3.33 -4.90 9.23
CA PRO A 52 -4.65 -5.49 8.99
C PRO A 52 -5.52 -5.54 10.25
N HIS A 53 -4.91 -5.67 11.43
CA HIS A 53 -5.65 -5.81 12.69
C HIS A 53 -6.30 -4.50 13.15
N CYS A 54 -5.62 -3.36 12.98
CA CYS A 54 -6.19 -2.04 13.31
C CYS A 54 -6.91 -1.40 12.12
N GLY A 55 -6.61 -1.87 10.91
CA GLY A 55 -7.06 -1.27 9.66
C GLY A 55 -6.45 0.11 9.38
N THR A 56 -5.31 0.40 10.00
CA THR A 56 -4.52 1.59 9.73
C THR A 56 -3.66 1.35 8.49
N GLY A 57 -3.48 2.38 7.66
CA GLY A 57 -2.51 2.33 6.58
C GLY A 57 -1.72 3.62 6.52
N LEU A 58 -0.50 3.50 6.04
CA LEU A 58 0.40 4.61 5.78
C LEU A 58 0.75 4.61 4.30
N ALA A 59 0.74 5.78 3.69
CA ALA A 59 1.18 5.97 2.32
C ALA A 59 2.30 7.01 2.30
N PHE A 60 3.38 6.71 1.58
CA PHE A 60 4.50 7.63 1.41
C PHE A 60 4.94 7.62 -0.05
N ARG A 61 5.44 8.77 -0.49
CA ARG A 61 6.12 8.88 -1.78
C ARG A 61 7.40 8.05 -1.76
N ARG A 62 7.73 7.43 -2.89
CA ARG A 62 8.93 6.61 -3.07
C ARG A 62 9.89 7.18 -4.11
N ASP A 63 9.77 8.47 -4.40
CA ASP A 63 10.80 9.25 -5.08
C ASP A 63 11.71 9.91 -4.03
N PHE A 64 12.81 9.25 -3.70
CA PHE A 64 13.82 9.74 -2.76
C PHE A 64 15.02 10.25 -3.56
N ASP A 65 15.45 11.49 -3.31
CA ASP A 65 16.60 12.11 -3.98
C ASP A 65 16.59 12.00 -5.53
N GLY A 66 15.40 12.09 -6.13
CA GLY A 66 15.21 12.01 -7.58
C GLY A 66 15.24 10.59 -8.16
N ALA A 67 15.42 9.56 -7.32
CA ALA A 67 15.33 8.17 -7.71
C ALA A 67 13.99 7.57 -7.25
N VAL A 68 13.33 6.84 -8.15
CA VAL A 68 12.12 6.10 -7.82
C VAL A 68 12.53 4.73 -7.29
N THR A 69 12.34 4.50 -5.99
CA THR A 69 12.70 3.25 -5.31
C THR A 69 11.53 2.30 -5.26
N THR A 70 11.81 1.03 -5.01
CA THR A 70 10.77 0.04 -4.70
C THR A 70 11.00 -0.42 -3.28
N LEU A 71 10.02 -0.21 -2.40
CA LEU A 71 10.20 -0.63 -1.01
C LEU A 71 9.76 -2.08 -0.80
N GLY A 72 10.57 -2.81 -0.05
CA GLY A 72 10.30 -4.13 0.49
C GLY A 72 10.16 -4.10 2.01
N VAL A 73 9.56 -5.16 2.57
CA VAL A 73 9.48 -5.37 4.02
C VAL A 73 10.68 -6.19 4.47
N SER A 74 11.42 -5.70 5.46
CA SER A 74 12.63 -6.37 5.96
C SER A 74 12.36 -7.59 6.85
N GLY A 75 11.11 -7.77 7.30
CA GLY A 75 10.73 -8.72 8.35
C GLY A 75 11.05 -8.22 9.76
N LEU A 76 11.60 -7.01 9.90
CA LEU A 76 11.86 -6.35 11.18
C LEU A 76 10.81 -5.27 11.47
N GLN A 77 10.59 -5.03 12.76
CA GLN A 77 9.72 -3.96 13.25
C GLN A 77 10.51 -3.04 14.18
N TYR A 78 10.29 -1.74 14.05
CA TYR A 78 10.83 -0.72 14.95
C TYR A 78 9.65 0.08 15.52
N ASN A 79 9.52 0.13 16.85
CA ASN A 79 8.39 0.80 17.52
C ASN A 79 7.00 0.38 17.01
N ILE A 80 6.82 -0.91 16.68
CA ILE A 80 5.56 -1.49 16.17
C ILE A 80 5.26 -1.09 14.70
N ASP A 81 6.20 -0.42 14.04
CA ASP A 81 6.11 -0.08 12.62
C ASP A 81 7.03 -0.97 11.76
N LEU A 82 6.60 -1.24 10.52
CA LEU A 82 7.40 -2.01 9.56
C LEU A 82 8.68 -1.26 9.21
N LEU A 83 9.82 -1.94 9.34
CA LEU A 83 11.07 -1.43 8.80
C LEU A 83 11.16 -1.79 7.31
N LEU A 84 11.18 -0.75 6.47
CA LEU A 84 11.19 -0.87 5.02
C LEU A 84 12.61 -0.67 4.48
N TYR A 85 12.92 -1.31 3.36
CA TYR A 85 14.20 -1.17 2.67
C TYR A 85 13.98 -1.04 1.17
N ASP A 86 14.94 -0.47 0.46
CA ASP A 86 14.93 -0.40 -1.01
C ASP A 86 15.39 -1.72 -1.63
N ARG A 87 14.63 -2.25 -2.61
CA ARG A 87 14.81 -3.60 -3.17
C ARG A 87 15.05 -3.65 -4.68
#